data_AF-A0A1X7TTR9-F1
#
_entry.id   AF-A0A1X7TTR9-F1
#
_cell.length_a   1.000
_cell.length_b   1.000
_cell.length_c   1.000
_cell.angle_alpha   90.00
_cell.angle_beta   90.00
_cell.angle_gamma   90.00
#
_symmetry.space_group_name_H-M   'P 1'
#
loop_
_entity.id
_entity.type
_entity.pdbx_description
1 polymer ?
#
loop_
_entity_poly.entity_id
_entity_poly.type
_entity_poly.pdbx_seq_one_letter_code
_entity_poly.pdbx_strand_id
1 'polypeptide(L)'
;LYGDFADLFNLSECKLSIVHCAGHFDVTLIESLWSEIIEQELQSTLGNDRDTRMQSMRDRLLRLGKLYSRNDSYFPTAYLIKLLEQHSCQLGWDPGFIPDIFHQVGVSYSTLFTLYNNLFEEKDTFWGSVGRPLHVLLVLLALLSAYTANSSLVATKHSSVAIDKYLVELQTLDPSTPDINTLTAGLRNLKRELQRNLDTIK
;
A
#
# COMPACT_ATOMS: atom_id res chain seq x y z
N LEU A 1 26.75 -14.16 -16.55
CA LEU A 1 25.37 -13.69 -16.90
C LEU A 1 24.76 -12.77 -15.83
N TYR A 2 24.68 -13.18 -14.55
CA TYR A 2 24.23 -12.31 -13.46
C TYR A 2 25.21 -11.13 -13.23
N GLY A 3 26.51 -11.40 -13.05
CA GLY A 3 27.52 -10.36 -12.87
C GLY A 3 28.07 -9.71 -14.15
N ASP A 4 28.01 -10.40 -15.31
CA ASP A 4 28.69 -9.91 -16.52
C ASP A 4 27.84 -9.01 -17.43
N PHE A 5 26.51 -8.97 -17.25
CA PHE A 5 25.60 -8.23 -18.15
C PHE A 5 24.47 -7.47 -17.42
N ALA A 6 23.91 -7.99 -16.33
CA ALA A 6 22.75 -7.36 -15.69
C ALA A 6 23.11 -6.14 -14.82
N ASP A 7 24.33 -6.09 -14.28
CA ASP A 7 24.86 -4.93 -13.55
C ASP A 7 25.19 -3.75 -14.49
N LEU A 8 25.58 -4.03 -15.72
CA LEU A 8 25.99 -3.01 -16.71
C LEU A 8 24.82 -2.24 -17.34
N PHE A 9 23.60 -2.76 -17.29
CA PHE A 9 22.43 -2.16 -17.97
C PHE A 9 21.27 -1.79 -17.03
N ASN A 10 21.48 -1.84 -15.70
CA ASN A 10 20.47 -1.45 -14.71
C ASN A 10 19.14 -2.22 -14.88
N LEU A 11 19.22 -3.50 -15.26
CA LEU A 11 18.05 -4.33 -15.56
C LEU A 11 17.61 -5.13 -14.33
N SER A 12 17.21 -4.44 -13.26
CA SER A 12 16.78 -5.09 -12.00
C SER A 12 15.57 -6.02 -12.22
N GLU A 13 14.74 -5.73 -13.24
CA GLU A 13 13.69 -6.64 -13.73
C GLU A 13 14.25 -7.94 -14.35
N CYS A 14 15.33 -7.85 -15.13
CA CYS A 14 15.99 -9.04 -15.69
C CYS A 14 16.70 -9.82 -14.60
N LYS A 15 17.30 -9.16 -13.59
CA LYS A 15 17.88 -9.84 -12.42
C LYS A 15 16.80 -10.61 -11.66
N LEU A 16 15.65 -9.98 -11.39
CA LEU A 16 14.51 -10.64 -10.74
C LEU A 16 14.00 -11.82 -11.56
N SER A 17 13.93 -11.68 -12.89
CA SER A 17 13.56 -12.76 -13.81
C SER A 17 14.55 -13.93 -13.77
N ILE A 18 15.86 -13.65 -13.73
CA ILE A 18 16.91 -14.66 -13.64
C ILE A 18 16.85 -15.40 -12.30
N VAL A 19 16.68 -14.66 -11.19
CA VAL A 19 16.59 -15.24 -9.83
C VAL A 19 15.33 -16.11 -9.69
N HIS A 20 14.22 -15.68 -10.29
CA HIS A 20 13.00 -16.47 -10.41
C HIS A 20 13.22 -17.76 -11.22
N CYS A 21 13.85 -17.67 -12.39
CA CYS A 21 14.14 -18.85 -13.22
C CYS A 21 15.17 -19.80 -12.59
N ALA A 22 16.12 -19.28 -11.80
CA ALA A 22 17.14 -20.07 -11.11
C ALA A 22 16.64 -20.75 -9.84
N GLY A 23 15.43 -20.41 -9.35
CA GLY A 23 14.88 -20.93 -8.10
C GLY A 23 15.67 -20.52 -6.85
N HIS A 24 16.51 -19.49 -6.96
CA HIS A 24 17.26 -18.96 -5.82
C HIS A 24 16.35 -18.00 -5.04
N PHE A 25 16.23 -18.22 -3.73
CA PHE A 25 15.39 -17.43 -2.85
C PHE A 25 16.24 -16.84 -1.73
N ASP A 26 16.54 -15.55 -1.88
CA ASP A 26 17.14 -14.71 -0.84
C ASP A 26 16.24 -13.49 -0.69
N VAL A 27 15.60 -13.37 0.48
CA VAL A 27 14.64 -12.30 0.76
C VAL A 27 15.28 -10.92 0.64
N THR A 28 16.50 -10.76 1.17
CA THR A 28 17.22 -9.48 1.15
C THR A 28 17.56 -9.07 -0.27
N LEU A 29 17.96 -10.03 -1.11
CA LEU A 29 18.21 -9.79 -2.53
C LEU A 29 16.93 -9.42 -3.28
N ILE A 30 15.82 -10.10 -3.02
CA ILE A 30 14.55 -9.83 -3.71
C ILE A 30 14.03 -8.44 -3.33
N GLU A 31 14.06 -8.09 -2.04
CA GLU A 31 13.69 -6.77 -1.55
C GLU A 31 14.59 -5.66 -2.12
N SER A 32 15.91 -5.89 -2.23
CA SER A 32 16.82 -4.93 -2.85
C SER A 32 16.54 -4.74 -4.34
N LEU A 33 16.28 -5.81 -5.07
CA LEU A 33 15.91 -5.74 -6.49
C LEU A 33 14.62 -4.96 -6.70
N TRP A 34 13.62 -5.18 -5.85
CA TRP A 34 12.37 -4.41 -5.91
C TRP A 34 12.57 -2.93 -5.57
N SER A 35 13.43 -2.62 -4.59
CA SER A 35 13.80 -1.23 -4.29
C SER A 35 14.45 -0.55 -5.49
N GLU A 36 15.39 -1.22 -6.15
CA GLU A 36 16.02 -0.69 -7.36
C GLU A 36 15.01 -0.46 -8.49
N ILE A 37 14.07 -1.40 -8.70
CA ILE A 37 13.01 -1.27 -9.71
C ILE A 37 12.14 -0.04 -9.45
N ILE A 38 11.72 0.17 -8.20
CA ILE A 38 10.88 1.30 -7.80
C ILE A 38 11.64 2.62 -7.93
N GLU A 39 12.88 2.67 -7.45
CA GLU A 39 13.70 3.87 -7.52
C GLU A 39 14.01 4.25 -8.97
N GLN A 40 14.36 3.29 -9.83
CA GLN A 40 14.56 3.52 -11.26
C GLN A 40 13.32 4.13 -11.92
N GLU A 41 12.13 3.64 -11.59
CA GLU A 41 10.89 4.17 -12.13
C GLU A 41 10.64 5.62 -11.67
N LEU A 42 10.84 5.88 -10.38
CA LEU A 42 10.71 7.22 -9.80
C LEU A 42 11.69 8.22 -10.42
N GLN A 43 12.93 7.78 -10.68
CA GLN A 43 14.00 8.57 -11.29
C GLN A 43 13.74 8.81 -12.79
N SER A 44 13.32 7.78 -13.54
CA SER A 44 13.04 7.88 -14.98
C SER A 44 11.90 8.85 -15.31
N THR A 45 11.02 9.10 -14.34
CA THR A 45 9.86 9.99 -14.47
C THR A 45 10.08 11.33 -13.76
N LEU A 46 11.31 11.64 -13.32
CA LEU A 46 11.64 12.96 -12.78
C LEU A 46 11.43 14.04 -13.83
N GLY A 47 10.69 15.09 -13.46
CA GLY A 47 10.32 16.19 -14.36
C GLY A 47 8.93 16.05 -14.99
N ASN A 48 8.31 14.86 -14.94
CA ASN A 48 6.92 14.68 -15.35
C ASN A 48 5.96 15.21 -14.27
N ASP A 49 4.73 15.53 -14.68
CA ASP A 49 3.67 15.88 -13.74
C ASP A 49 3.25 14.69 -12.87
N ARG A 50 2.59 14.99 -11.74
CA ARG A 50 2.21 13.99 -10.74
C ARG A 50 1.40 12.83 -11.33
N ASP A 51 0.44 13.13 -12.19
CA ASP A 51 -0.51 12.12 -12.69
C ASP A 51 0.18 11.20 -13.69
N THR A 52 1.07 11.73 -14.54
CA THR A 52 1.94 10.92 -15.41
C THR A 52 2.86 10.02 -14.60
N ARG A 53 3.48 10.53 -13.52
CA ARG A 53 4.35 9.71 -12.64
C ARG A 53 3.58 8.57 -11.97
N MET A 54 2.39 8.86 -11.45
CA MET A 54 1.50 7.85 -10.86
C MET A 54 1.10 6.80 -11.90
N GLN A 55 0.72 7.20 -13.11
CA GLN A 55 0.33 6.25 -14.15
C GLN A 55 1.47 5.34 -14.58
N SER A 56 2.68 5.88 -14.77
CA SER A 56 3.88 5.10 -15.12
C SER A 56 4.20 4.05 -14.05
N MET A 57 4.18 4.46 -12.77
CA MET A 57 4.37 3.56 -11.63
C MET A 57 3.30 2.46 -11.58
N ARG A 58 2.02 2.83 -11.76
CA ARG A 58 0.90 1.87 -11.83
C ARG A 58 1.15 0.82 -12.92
N ASP A 59 1.47 1.25 -14.14
CA ASP A 59 1.65 0.34 -15.28
C ASP A 59 2.83 -0.62 -15.06
N ARG A 60 3.92 -0.14 -14.45
CA ARG A 60 5.06 -0.99 -14.10
C ARG A 60 4.72 -2.01 -13.01
N LEU A 61 4.08 -1.57 -11.91
CA LEU A 61 3.71 -2.45 -10.82
C LEU A 61 2.65 -3.48 -11.22
N LEU A 62 1.66 -3.11 -12.04
CA LEU A 62 0.64 -4.07 -12.52
C LEU A 62 1.26 -5.14 -13.42
N ARG A 63 2.21 -4.76 -14.29
CA ARG A 63 2.91 -5.70 -15.17
C ARG A 63 3.74 -6.71 -14.37
N LEU A 64 4.58 -6.23 -13.46
CA LEU A 64 5.45 -7.08 -12.65
C LEU A 64 4.66 -7.87 -11.60
N GLY A 65 3.68 -7.23 -10.97
CA GLY A 65 2.79 -7.86 -10.01
C GLY A 65 2.07 -9.06 -10.63
N LYS A 66 1.49 -8.94 -11.83
CA LYS A 66 0.85 -10.09 -12.51
C LYS A 66 1.81 -11.22 -12.86
N LEU A 67 3.10 -10.92 -13.04
CA LEU A 67 4.13 -11.90 -13.37
C LEU A 67 4.59 -12.69 -12.13
N TYR A 68 4.75 -12.00 -10.99
CA TYR A 68 5.35 -12.58 -9.78
C TYR A 68 4.37 -12.88 -8.65
N SER A 69 3.13 -12.35 -8.66
CA SER A 69 2.15 -12.50 -7.57
C SER A 69 1.71 -13.94 -7.32
N ARG A 70 1.98 -14.86 -8.24
CA ARG A 70 1.71 -16.29 -8.05
C ARG A 70 2.69 -16.96 -7.10
N ASN A 71 3.80 -16.31 -6.79
CA ASN A 71 4.83 -16.84 -5.91
C ASN A 71 5.25 -15.76 -4.91
N ASP A 72 4.72 -15.86 -3.69
CA ASP A 72 4.96 -14.91 -2.60
C ASP A 72 6.46 -14.69 -2.32
N SER A 73 7.29 -15.69 -2.62
CA SER A 73 8.75 -15.58 -2.50
C SER A 73 9.35 -14.48 -3.40
N TYR A 74 8.75 -14.17 -4.54
CA TYR A 74 9.29 -13.19 -5.49
C TYR A 74 8.49 -11.87 -5.52
N PHE A 75 7.38 -11.82 -4.78
CA PHE A 75 6.53 -10.64 -4.66
C PHE A 75 6.28 -10.34 -3.17
N PRO A 76 7.27 -9.73 -2.46
CA PRO A 76 7.19 -9.50 -1.02
C PRO A 76 6.18 -8.38 -0.71
N THR A 77 4.89 -8.74 -0.70
CA THR A 77 3.77 -7.80 -0.69
C THR A 77 3.82 -6.81 0.47
N ALA A 78 4.11 -7.28 1.69
CA ALA A 78 4.19 -6.43 2.87
C ALA A 78 5.30 -5.38 2.75
N TYR A 79 6.48 -5.80 2.28
CA TYR A 79 7.63 -4.92 2.04
C TYR A 79 7.30 -3.88 0.96
N LEU A 80 6.77 -4.31 -0.18
CA LEU A 80 6.43 -3.44 -1.30
C LEU A 80 5.38 -2.40 -0.91
N ILE A 81 4.33 -2.79 -0.17
CA ILE A 81 3.33 -1.84 0.34
C ILE A 81 4.01 -0.80 1.22
N LYS A 82 4.82 -1.21 2.19
CA LYS A 82 5.52 -0.27 3.08
C LYS A 82 6.40 0.71 2.30
N LEU A 83 7.24 0.21 1.40
CA LEU A 83 8.15 1.02 0.59
C LEU A 83 7.39 2.01 -0.31
N LEU A 84 6.38 1.52 -1.04
CA LEU A 84 5.58 2.36 -1.94
C LEU A 84 4.76 3.40 -1.19
N GLU A 85 4.25 3.08 0.00
CA GLU A 85 3.53 4.05 0.83
C GLU A 85 4.45 5.13 1.38
N GLN A 86 5.70 4.80 1.72
CA GLN A 86 6.70 5.79 2.11
C GLN A 86 6.96 6.79 0.97
N HIS A 87 7.14 6.31 -0.25
CA HIS A 87 7.29 7.18 -1.43
C HIS A 87 5.99 7.96 -1.75
N SER A 88 4.84 7.30 -1.71
CA SER A 88 3.51 7.92 -1.91
C SER A 88 3.29 9.08 -0.93
N CYS A 89 3.62 8.87 0.35
CA CYS A 89 3.56 9.86 1.41
C CYS A 89 4.46 11.06 1.12
N GLN A 90 5.72 10.83 0.74
CA GLN A 90 6.67 11.89 0.40
C GLN A 90 6.27 12.69 -0.85
N LEU A 91 5.76 12.00 -1.87
CA LEU A 91 5.37 12.60 -3.16
C LEU A 91 3.96 13.20 -3.15
N GLY A 92 3.18 12.94 -2.10
CA GLY A 92 1.81 13.42 -1.98
C GLY A 92 0.85 12.80 -2.99
N TRP A 93 1.00 11.51 -3.25
CA TRP A 93 0.06 10.74 -4.06
C TRP A 93 -1.25 10.47 -3.31
N ASP A 94 -2.26 10.04 -4.06
CA ASP A 94 -3.58 9.72 -3.52
C ASP A 94 -3.51 8.52 -2.56
N PRO A 95 -4.14 8.58 -1.36
CA PRO A 95 -4.11 7.48 -0.39
C PRO A 95 -4.74 6.17 -0.88
N GLY A 96 -5.64 6.21 -1.87
CA GLY A 96 -6.23 5.01 -2.47
C GLY A 96 -5.37 4.37 -3.57
N PHE A 97 -4.32 5.05 -4.03
CA PHE A 97 -3.55 4.66 -5.21
C PHE A 97 -2.80 3.33 -5.05
N ILE A 98 -2.04 3.15 -3.99
CA ILE A 98 -1.27 1.91 -3.76
C ILE A 98 -2.20 0.72 -3.46
N PRO A 99 -3.19 0.82 -2.56
CA PRO A 99 -4.11 -0.29 -2.32
C PRO A 99 -4.86 -0.74 -3.59
N ASP A 100 -5.27 0.20 -4.45
CA ASP A 100 -5.90 -0.09 -5.74
C ASP A 100 -5.01 -0.94 -6.66
N ILE A 101 -3.72 -0.60 -6.78
CA ILE A 101 -2.77 -1.37 -7.59
C ILE A 101 -2.66 -2.80 -7.08
N PHE A 102 -2.43 -3.01 -5.78
CA PHE A 102 -2.29 -4.36 -5.23
C PHE A 102 -3.58 -5.16 -5.33
N HIS A 103 -4.73 -4.52 -5.20
CA HIS A 103 -6.01 -5.17 -5.44
C HIS A 103 -6.13 -5.66 -6.89
N GLN A 104 -5.75 -4.83 -7.87
CA GLN A 104 -5.75 -5.19 -9.29
C GLN A 104 -4.70 -6.26 -9.67
N VAL A 105 -3.61 -6.38 -8.90
CA VAL A 105 -2.64 -7.49 -9.02
C VAL A 105 -3.25 -8.83 -8.56
N GLY A 106 -4.30 -8.78 -7.73
CA GLY A 106 -5.02 -9.95 -7.22
C GLY A 106 -4.93 -10.13 -5.71
N VAL A 107 -4.37 -9.17 -4.97
CA VAL A 107 -4.34 -9.24 -3.50
C VAL A 107 -5.75 -9.01 -2.94
N SER A 108 -6.19 -9.90 -2.06
CA SER A 108 -7.52 -9.81 -1.46
C SER A 108 -7.64 -8.58 -0.55
N TYR A 109 -8.84 -7.99 -0.49
CA TYR A 109 -9.11 -6.87 0.43
C TYR A 109 -8.84 -7.22 1.90
N SER A 110 -9.12 -8.47 2.30
CA SER A 110 -8.82 -8.93 3.67
C SER A 110 -7.32 -8.88 3.96
N THR A 111 -6.50 -9.33 3.01
CA THR A 111 -5.04 -9.30 3.15
C THR A 111 -4.52 -7.87 3.19
N LEU A 112 -5.00 -7.00 2.29
CA LEU A 112 -4.64 -5.58 2.29
C LEU A 112 -5.00 -4.92 3.62
N PHE A 113 -6.23 -5.12 4.11
CA PHE A 113 -6.65 -4.56 5.39
C PHE A 113 -5.75 -5.02 6.55
N THR A 114 -5.41 -6.31 6.62
CA THR A 114 -4.48 -6.82 7.65
C THR A 114 -3.10 -6.17 7.55
N LEU A 115 -2.53 -6.06 6.34
CA LEU A 115 -1.21 -5.46 6.13
C LEU A 115 -1.19 -3.97 6.52
N TYR A 116 -2.20 -3.20 6.11
CA TYR A 116 -2.31 -1.79 6.49
C TYR A 116 -2.63 -1.59 7.98
N ASN A 117 -3.41 -2.47 8.59
CA ASN A 117 -3.62 -2.43 10.04
C ASN A 117 -2.32 -2.70 10.80
N ASN A 118 -1.52 -3.66 10.34
CA ASN A 118 -0.19 -3.93 10.92
C ASN A 118 0.73 -2.71 10.76
N LEU A 119 0.73 -2.08 9.57
CA LEU A 119 1.51 -0.86 9.32
C LEU A 119 1.12 0.30 10.26
N PHE A 120 -0.17 0.42 10.58
CA PHE A 120 -0.65 1.38 11.58
C PHE A 120 -0.19 1.00 12.99
N GLU A 121 -0.25 -0.28 13.35
CA GLU A 121 0.14 -0.79 14.67
C GLU A 121 1.65 -0.73 14.93
N GLU A 122 2.48 -0.76 13.88
CA GLU A 122 3.94 -0.57 13.96
C GLU A 122 4.33 0.80 14.54
N LYS A 123 3.43 1.80 14.48
CA LYS A 123 3.67 3.19 14.93
C LYS A 123 5.00 3.76 14.40
N ASP A 124 5.28 3.50 13.11
CA ASP A 124 6.51 3.93 12.45
C ASP A 124 6.66 5.45 12.52
N THR A 125 7.81 5.92 13.02
CA THR A 125 8.09 7.35 13.21
C THR A 125 8.32 8.09 11.90
N PHE A 126 8.54 7.35 10.80
CA PHE A 126 8.71 7.90 9.45
C PHE A 126 7.57 8.84 9.05
N TRP A 127 6.32 8.48 9.32
CA TRP A 127 5.16 9.28 8.90
C TRP A 127 5.16 10.65 9.58
N GLY A 128 5.50 10.67 10.87
CA GLY A 128 5.64 11.90 11.66
C GLY A 128 6.82 12.75 11.19
N SER A 129 7.97 12.13 10.87
CA SER A 129 9.16 12.86 10.42
C SER A 129 9.00 13.54 9.06
N VAL A 130 8.17 12.96 8.17
CA VAL A 130 7.77 13.54 6.87
C VAL A 130 6.64 14.57 7.02
N GLY A 131 6.14 14.79 8.24
CA GLY A 131 5.08 15.77 8.53
C GLY A 131 3.67 15.29 8.14
N ARG A 132 3.48 13.98 7.94
CA ARG A 132 2.20 13.36 7.55
C ARG A 132 1.85 12.20 8.48
N PRO A 133 1.68 12.43 9.80
CA PRO A 133 1.42 11.38 10.78
C PRO A 133 0.11 10.60 10.54
N LEU A 134 -0.82 11.17 9.76
CA LEU A 134 -2.13 10.58 9.46
C LEU A 134 -2.15 9.76 8.16
N HIS A 135 -1.03 9.64 7.44
CA HIS A 135 -0.97 8.99 6.12
C HIS A 135 -1.61 7.60 6.11
N VAL A 136 -1.18 6.71 7.01
CA VAL A 136 -1.70 5.32 7.08
C VAL A 136 -3.20 5.29 7.38
N LEU A 137 -3.71 6.20 8.22
CA LEU A 137 -5.14 6.27 8.52
C LEU A 137 -5.96 6.76 7.32
N LEU A 138 -5.43 7.70 6.53
CA LEU A 138 -6.07 8.14 5.28
C LEU A 138 -6.14 7.00 4.27
N VAL A 139 -5.07 6.22 4.14
CA VAL A 139 -5.03 5.03 3.27
C VAL A 139 -6.03 3.98 3.74
N LEU A 140 -6.09 3.69 5.05
CA LEU A 140 -7.06 2.76 5.64
C LEU A 140 -8.51 3.23 5.40
N LEU A 141 -8.79 4.52 5.54
CA LEU A 141 -10.11 5.07 5.22
C LEU A 141 -10.45 4.89 3.74
N ALA A 142 -9.53 5.20 2.82
CA ALA A 142 -9.73 5.04 1.39
C ALA A 142 -9.97 3.56 1.02
N LEU A 143 -9.14 2.65 1.53
CA LEU A 143 -9.25 1.21 1.33
C LEU A 143 -10.60 0.67 1.82
N LEU A 144 -10.99 1.01 3.05
CA LEU A 144 -12.25 0.56 3.62
C LEU A 144 -13.46 1.13 2.89
N SER A 145 -13.40 2.41 2.47
CA SER A 145 -14.48 3.05 1.70
C SER A 145 -14.66 2.41 0.33
N ALA A 146 -13.56 2.08 -0.35
CA ALA A 146 -13.62 1.35 -1.61
C ALA A 146 -14.19 -0.07 -1.42
N TYR A 147 -13.82 -0.73 -0.32
CA TYR A 147 -14.30 -2.08 -0.02
C TYR A 147 -15.81 -2.11 0.32
N THR A 148 -16.31 -1.15 1.12
CA THR A 148 -17.74 -1.05 1.43
C THR A 148 -18.59 -0.73 0.20
N ALA A 149 -18.04 0.04 -0.74
CA ALA A 149 -18.72 0.36 -2.01
C ALA A 149 -18.80 -0.85 -2.96
N ASN A 150 -17.75 -1.68 -3.02
CA ASN A 150 -17.63 -2.76 -4.00
C ASN A 150 -18.12 -4.13 -3.50
N SER A 151 -18.15 -4.36 -2.18
CA SER A 151 -18.54 -5.64 -1.60
C SER A 151 -19.72 -5.47 -0.65
N SER A 152 -20.92 -5.89 -1.09
CA SER A 152 -22.12 -5.96 -0.26
C SER A 152 -22.04 -7.00 0.87
N LEU A 153 -20.97 -7.79 0.92
CA LEU A 153 -20.77 -8.90 1.85
C LEU A 153 -19.36 -8.83 2.42
N VAL A 154 -19.25 -8.99 3.75
CA VAL A 154 -18.02 -9.15 4.54
C VAL A 154 -17.34 -7.85 5.01
N ALA A 155 -18.14 -6.90 5.48
CA ALA A 155 -17.75 -6.10 6.65
C ALA A 155 -17.58 -7.05 7.85
N THR A 156 -16.35 -7.35 8.27
CA THR A 156 -16.16 -8.23 9.43
C THR A 156 -16.27 -7.44 10.73
N LYS A 157 -16.64 -8.11 11.84
CA LYS A 157 -16.54 -7.49 13.17
C LYS A 157 -15.14 -6.91 13.44
N HIS A 158 -14.10 -7.50 12.83
CA HIS A 158 -12.72 -7.04 12.94
C HIS A 158 -12.50 -5.64 12.37
N SER A 159 -13.08 -5.28 11.22
CA SER A 159 -12.93 -3.92 10.67
C SER A 159 -13.64 -2.88 11.54
N SER A 160 -14.82 -3.21 12.10
CA SER A 160 -15.51 -2.31 13.04
C SER A 160 -14.70 -2.04 14.31
N VAL A 161 -14.06 -3.08 14.89
CA VAL A 161 -13.22 -2.93 16.09
C VAL A 161 -11.96 -2.12 15.79
N ALA A 162 -11.36 -2.32 14.62
CA ALA A 162 -10.19 -1.55 14.21
C ALA A 162 -10.52 -0.06 14.02
N ILE A 163 -11.67 0.27 13.43
CA ILE A 163 -12.12 1.67 13.30
C ILE A 163 -12.29 2.33 14.67
N ASP A 164 -12.80 1.61 15.66
CA ASP A 164 -12.89 2.12 17.03
C ASP A 164 -11.51 2.44 17.61
N LYS A 165 -10.52 1.57 17.38
CA LYS A 165 -9.13 1.81 17.76
C LYS A 165 -8.56 3.05 17.05
N TYR A 166 -8.82 3.22 15.76
CA TYR A 166 -8.38 4.40 15.00
C TYR A 166 -9.00 5.68 15.52
N LEU A 167 -10.29 5.67 15.84
CA LEU A 167 -11.00 6.84 16.39
C LEU A 167 -10.47 7.23 17.77
N VAL A 168 -10.13 6.24 18.62
CA VAL A 168 -9.51 6.51 19.93
C VAL A 168 -8.13 7.13 19.75
N GLU A 169 -7.28 6.61 18.85
CA GLU A 169 -5.95 7.19 18.60
C GLU A 169 -6.06 8.64 18.10
N LEU A 170 -7.00 8.93 17.19
CA LEU A 170 -7.25 10.29 16.70
C LEU A 170 -7.66 11.27 17.80
N GLN A 171 -8.35 10.81 18.86
CA GLN A 171 -8.71 11.65 20.01
C GLN A 171 -7.51 12.02 20.87
N THR A 172 -6.41 11.25 20.81
CA THR A 172 -5.19 11.54 21.56
C THR A 172 -4.26 12.54 20.87
N LEU A 173 -4.49 12.81 19.58
CA LEU A 173 -3.69 13.73 18.78
C LEU A 173 -4.13 15.19 19.00
N ASP A 174 -3.21 16.13 18.70
CA ASP A 174 -3.49 17.56 18.79
C ASP A 174 -4.62 17.95 17.83
N PRO A 175 -5.73 18.54 18.31
CA PRO A 175 -6.85 19.00 17.49
C PRO A 175 -6.48 19.99 16.36
N SER A 176 -5.30 20.61 16.46
CA SER A 176 -4.76 21.56 15.48
C SER A 176 -4.16 20.86 14.25
N THR A 177 -3.99 19.54 14.29
CA THR A 177 -3.46 18.78 13.16
C THR A 177 -4.44 18.85 11.99
N PRO A 178 -3.97 19.19 10.77
CA PRO A 178 -4.83 19.21 9.59
C PRO A 178 -5.43 17.83 9.35
N ASP A 179 -6.61 17.80 8.75
CA ASP A 179 -7.35 16.60 8.36
C ASP A 179 -7.87 15.68 9.48
N ILE A 180 -7.61 15.96 10.78
CA ILE A 180 -8.18 15.15 11.87
C ILE A 180 -9.71 15.14 11.84
N ASN A 181 -10.34 16.30 11.66
CA ASN A 181 -11.80 16.41 11.70
C ASN A 181 -12.46 15.72 10.50
N THR A 182 -11.88 15.86 9.31
CA THR A 182 -12.37 15.21 8.08
C THR A 182 -12.19 13.70 8.15
N LEU A 183 -11.02 13.22 8.58
CA LEU A 183 -10.72 11.81 8.79
C LEU A 183 -11.62 11.18 9.86
N THR A 184 -11.82 11.87 10.99
CA THR A 184 -12.72 11.43 12.06
C THR A 184 -14.16 11.30 11.56
N ALA A 185 -14.64 12.29 10.80
CA ALA A 185 -15.98 12.24 10.21
C ALA A 185 -16.11 11.08 9.21
N GLY A 186 -15.09 10.86 8.37
CA GLY A 186 -15.03 9.73 7.42
C GLY A 186 -15.09 8.37 8.11
N LEU A 187 -14.24 8.14 9.12
CA LEU A 187 -14.23 6.90 9.89
C LEU A 187 -15.56 6.65 10.62
N ARG A 188 -16.21 7.70 11.15
CA ARG A 188 -17.54 7.57 11.77
C ARG A 188 -18.65 7.27 10.77
N ASN A 189 -18.57 7.81 9.55
CA ASN A 189 -19.51 7.47 8.47
C ASN A 189 -19.35 6.00 8.07
N LEU A 190 -18.10 5.59 7.82
CA LEU A 190 -17.75 4.22 7.46
C LEU A 190 -18.21 3.22 8.56
N LYS A 191 -17.99 3.54 9.85
CA LYS A 191 -18.48 2.73 10.96
C LYS A 191 -20.00 2.52 10.89
N ARG A 192 -20.76 3.58 10.64
CA ARG A 192 -22.22 3.51 10.53
C ARG A 192 -22.65 2.65 9.34
N GLU A 193 -21.97 2.76 8.21
CA GLU A 193 -22.25 1.92 7.03
C GLU A 193 -21.97 0.44 7.30
N LEU A 194 -20.82 0.12 7.91
CA LEU A 194 -20.46 -1.25 8.29
C LEU A 194 -21.47 -1.85 9.29
N GLN A 195 -21.93 -1.06 10.26
CA GLN A 195 -22.97 -1.50 11.21
C GLN A 195 -24.30 -1.81 10.51
N ARG A 196 -24.75 -0.94 9.60
CA ARG A 196 -25.97 -1.18 8.81
C ARG A 196 -25.87 -2.46 7.98
N ASN A 197 -24.72 -2.71 7.36
CA ASN A 197 -24.48 -3.91 6.57
C ASN A 197 -24.45 -5.18 7.44
N LEU A 198 -23.88 -5.12 8.65
CA LEU A 198 -23.88 -6.22 9.62
C LEU A 198 -25.28 -6.56 10.13
N ASP A 199 -26.14 -5.57 10.33
CA ASP A 199 -27.51 -5.77 10.82
C ASP A 199 -28.46 -6.30 9.73
N THR A 200 -28.16 -6.03 8.45
CA THR A 200 -28.97 -6.52 7.30
C THR A 200 -28.77 -8.02 7.02
N ILE A 201 -27.69 -8.63 7.56
CA ILE A 201 -27.34 -10.05 7.34
C ILE A 201 -27.95 -10.96 8.43
N LYS A 202 -28.51 -10.41 9.50
CA LYS A 202 -29.19 -11.15 10.57
C LYS A 202 -30.69 -11.27 10.32
#